data_AF-A0A916CYI7-F1
#
_entry.id   AF-A0A916CYI7-F1
#
_cell.length_a   1.000
_cell.length_b   1.000
_cell.length_c   1.000
_cell.angle_alpha   90.00
_cell.angle_beta   90.00
_cell.angle_gamma   90.00
#
_symmetry.space_group_name_H-M   'P 1'
#
loop_
_entity.id
_entity.type
_entity.pdbx_description
1 polymer ?
#
loop_
_entity_poly.entity_id
_entity_poly.type
_entity_poly.pdbx_seq_one_letter_code
_entity_poly.pdbx_strand_id
1 'polypeptide(L)' 'MTIKAAIKGWIGEAQVTLAKKLFLDSSTYFDINNITIPTANGTTQIDHIIASQYGIFVVETKNMEGWIFGNDKRGHA' A
#
# COMPACT_ATOMS: atom_id res chain seq x y z
N MET A 1 13.31 -14.80 3.76
CA MET A 1 13.50 -13.35 3.53
C MET A 1 14.90 -12.96 3.96
N THR A 2 15.60 -12.15 3.17
CA THR A 2 16.94 -11.65 3.53
C THR A 2 16.81 -10.30 4.25
N ILE A 3 17.72 -10.01 5.19
CA ILE A 3 17.74 -8.74 5.97
C ILE A 3 17.71 -7.51 5.03
N LYS A 4 18.39 -7.61 3.88
CA LYS A 4 18.41 -6.56 2.84
C LYS A 4 17.03 -6.25 2.26
N ALA A 5 16.19 -7.28 2.02
CA ALA A 5 14.84 -7.09 1.50
C ALA A 5 13.93 -6.41 2.53
N ALA A 6 14.05 -6.76 3.81
CA ALA A 6 13.28 -6.14 4.89
C ALA A 6 13.62 -4.64 5.06
N ILE A 7 14.92 -4.30 5.07
CA ILE A 7 15.36 -2.89 5.13
C ILE A 7 14.86 -2.11 3.92
N LYS A 8 14.91 -2.73 2.73
CA LYS A 8 14.46 -2.11 1.48
C LYS A 8 12.94 -1.83 1.49
N GLY A 9 12.14 -2.73 2.06
CA GLY A 9 10.70 -2.50 2.29
C GLY A 9 10.45 -1.33 3.24
N TRP A 10 11.13 -1.34 4.40
CA TRP A 10 10.98 -0.29 5.42
C TRP A 10 11.30 1.12 4.91
N ILE A 11 12.37 1.27 4.10
CA ILE A 11 12.72 2.57 3.50
C ILE A 11 11.61 3.07 2.57
N GLY A 12 11.00 2.17 1.79
CA GLY A 12 9.89 2.53 0.91
C GLY A 12 8.67 3.01 1.69
N GLU A 13 8.27 2.28 2.73
CA GLU A 13 7.16 2.66 3.60
C GLU A 13 7.39 4.03 4.27
N ALA A 14 8.62 4.29 4.71
CA ALA A 14 8.98 5.57 5.33
C ALA A 14 8.87 6.75 4.34
N GLN A 15 9.29 6.56 3.09
CA GLN A 15 9.18 7.61 2.05
C GLN A 15 7.73 7.96 1.72
N VAL A 16 6.87 6.94 1.57
CA VAL A 16 5.44 7.14 1.30
C VAL A 16 4.76 7.88 2.47
N THR A 17 5.05 7.45 3.70
CA THR A 17 4.51 8.09 4.91
C THR A 17 4.91 9.58 5.00
N LEU A 18 6.18 9.90 4.69
CA LEU A 18 6.67 11.27 4.72
C LEU A 18 6.02 12.14 3.63
N ALA A 19 5.90 11.63 2.40
CA ALA A 19 5.25 12.35 1.30
C ALA A 19 3.79 12.68 1.64
N LYS A 20 3.02 11.71 2.14
CA LYS A 20 1.63 11.94 2.57
C LYS A 20 1.53 13.05 3.61
N LYS A 21 2.38 13.01 4.65
CA LYS A 21 2.37 14.02 5.72
C LYS A 21 2.69 15.44 5.21
N LEU A 22 3.46 15.56 4.13
CA LEU A 22 3.82 16.85 3.54
C LEU A 22 2.76 17.38 2.56
N PHE A 23 2.04 16.49 1.87
CA PHE A 23 1.17 16.88 0.75
C PHE A 23 -0.33 16.69 1.00
N LEU A 24 -0.72 15.93 2.01
CA LEU A 24 -2.13 15.68 2.34
C LEU A 24 -2.55 16.46 3.58
N ASP A 25 -3.57 17.28 3.42
CA ASP A 25 -4.21 17.97 4.54
C ASP A 25 -4.95 16.97 5.44
N SER A 26 -4.53 16.88 6.70
CA SER A 26 -5.09 15.97 7.71
C SER A 26 -6.57 16.22 8.04
N SER A 27 -7.13 17.37 7.68
CA SER A 27 -8.57 17.64 7.85
C SER A 27 -9.43 17.01 6.75
N THR A 28 -8.82 16.74 5.59
CA THR A 28 -9.49 16.21 4.39
C THR A 28 -9.15 14.75 4.12
N TYR A 29 -7.93 14.34 4.43
CA TYR A 29 -7.38 13.02 4.12
C TYR A 29 -7.03 12.26 5.39
N PHE A 30 -7.61 11.07 5.53
CA PHE A 30 -7.35 10.15 6.62
C PHE A 30 -6.44 9.01 6.14
N ASP A 31 -5.26 8.89 6.76
CA ASP A 31 -4.26 7.90 6.42
C ASP A 31 -4.30 6.70 7.38
N ILE A 32 -4.37 5.50 6.81
CA ILE A 32 -4.38 4.24 7.55
C ILE A 32 -3.33 3.32 6.95
N ASN A 33 -2.39 2.86 7.75
CA ASN A 33 -1.21 2.12 7.31
C ASN A 33 -1.20 0.70 7.88
N ASN A 34 -0.63 -0.24 7.13
CA ASN A 34 -0.37 -1.64 7.53
C ASN A 34 -1.61 -2.38 8.05
N ILE A 35 -2.68 -2.36 7.26
CA ILE A 35 -3.95 -3.00 7.63
C ILE A 35 -3.96 -4.44 7.12
N THR A 36 -4.30 -5.37 8.00
CA THR A 36 -4.61 -6.75 7.60
C THR A 36 -6.11 -6.96 7.64
N ILE A 37 -6.70 -7.30 6.49
CA ILE A 37 -8.15 -7.49 6.33
C ILE A 37 -8.44 -9.00 6.21
N PRO A 38 -9.38 -9.55 6.99
CA PRO A 38 -9.84 -10.92 6.82
C PRO A 38 -10.72 -11.04 5.56
N THR A 39 -10.57 -12.16 4.86
CA THR A 39 -11.33 -12.53 3.67
C THR A 39 -11.84 -13.96 3.83
N ALA A 40 -12.77 -14.40 2.97
CA ALA A 40 -13.28 -15.77 3.01
C ALA A 40 -12.18 -16.85 2.89
N ASN A 41 -11.05 -16.53 2.26
CA ASN A 41 -9.98 -17.49 1.94
C ASN A 41 -8.66 -17.21 2.70
N GLY A 42 -8.66 -16.36 3.73
CA GLY A 42 -7.46 -15.98 4.47
C GLY A 42 -7.40 -14.49 4.76
N THR A 43 -6.22 -13.92 4.89
CA THR A 43 -6.04 -12.47 5.10
C THR A 43 -5.33 -11.83 3.92
N THR A 44 -5.59 -10.55 3.70
CA THR A 44 -4.80 -9.71 2.79
C THR A 44 -4.23 -8.52 3.55
N GLN A 45 -2.99 -8.15 3.25
CA GLN A 45 -2.39 -6.92 3.76
C GLN A 45 -2.60 -5.80 2.75
N ILE A 46 -2.86 -4.60 3.26
CA ILE A 46 -2.85 -3.36 2.49
C ILE A 46 -1.86 -2.43 3.17
N ASP A 47 -0.84 -2.00 2.43
CA ASP A 47 0.23 -1.16 2.97
C ASP A 47 -0.32 0.22 3.37
N HIS A 48 -1.13 0.84 2.51
CA HIS A 48 -1.59 2.21 2.71
C HIS A 48 -2.99 2.44 2.13
N ILE A 49 -3.89 2.97 2.97
CA ILE A 49 -5.20 3.48 2.58
C ILE A 49 -5.27 4.97 2.89
N ILE A 50 -5.64 5.76 1.90
CA ILE A 50 -5.98 7.17 2.08
C ILE A 50 -7.48 7.32 1.80
N ALA A 51 -8.24 7.69 2.81
CA ALA A 51 -9.67 7.97 2.69
C ALA A 51 -9.92 9.48 2.70
N SER A 52 -10.81 9.96 1.83
CA SER A 52 -11.23 11.37 1.79
C SER A 52 -12.63 11.50 1.19
N GLN A 53 -13.19 12.72 1.22
CA GLN A 53 -14.44 13.02 0.50
C GLN A 53 -14.35 12.80 -1.02
N TYR A 54 -13.14 12.70 -1.59
CA TYR A 54 -12.92 12.46 -3.01
C TYR A 54 -12.79 10.96 -3.36
N GLY A 55 -12.72 10.09 -2.36
CA GLY A 55 -12.63 8.64 -2.55
C GLY A 55 -11.63 7.94 -1.62
N ILE A 56 -11.46 6.64 -1.88
CA ILE A 56 -10.53 5.74 -1.17
C ILE A 56 -9.42 5.37 -2.14
N PHE A 57 -8.18 5.67 -1.75
CA PHE A 57 -6.98 5.36 -2.52
C PHE A 57 -6.20 4.25 -1.80
N VAL A 58 -5.90 3.19 -2.52
CA VAL A 58 -5.07 2.08 -2.04
C VAL A 58 -3.71 2.19 -2.70
N VAL A 59 -2.65 2.33 -1.90
CA VAL A 59 -1.27 2.46 -2.38
C VAL A 59 -0.47 1.26 -1.90
N GLU A 60 0.16 0.56 -2.85
CA GLU A 60 1.03 -0.59 -2.60
C GLU A 60 2.49 -0.15 -2.77
N THR A 61 3.32 -0.40 -1.75
CA THR A 61 4.72 0.03 -1.79
C THR A 61 5.63 -1.11 -2.25
N LYS A 62 5.82 -1.24 -3.57
CA LYS A 62 6.75 -2.24 -4.13
C LYS A 62 8.13 -1.65 -4.36
N ASN A 63 9.11 -2.05 -3.55
CA ASN A 63 10.50 -1.65 -3.78
C ASN A 63 11.24 -2.62 -4.73
N MET A 64 10.78 -2.66 -5.98
CA MET A 64 11.29 -3.52 -7.05
C MET A 64 11.84 -2.69 -8.22
N GLU A 65 12.90 -3.18 -8.87
CA GLU A 65 13.35 -2.69 -10.17
C GLU A 65 12.76 -3.58 -11.27
N GLY A 66 12.24 -2.99 -12.34
CA GLY A 66 11.62 -3.70 -13.48
C GLY A 66 10.22 -3.20 -13.83
N TRP A 67 9.61 -3.83 -14.83
CA TRP A 67 8.28 -3.47 -15.34
C TRP A 67 7.18 -4.19 -14.55
N ILE A 68 6.18 -3.43 -14.08
CA ILE A 68 4.97 -3.97 -13.47
C ILE A 68 3.97 -4.25 -14.61
N PHE A 69 3.66 -5.53 -14.86
CA PHE A 69 2.65 -5.94 -15.82
C PHE A 69 1.39 -6.40 -15.08
N GLY A 70 0.24 -5.77 -15.36
CA GLY A 70 -1.05 -6.26 -14.91
C GLY A 70 -1.50 -7.43 -15.79
N ASN A 71 -1.70 -8.61 -15.20
CA ASN A 71 -2.32 -9.74 -15.90
C ASN A 71 -3.73 -9.93 -15.35
N ASP A 72 -4.75 -9.55 -16.13
CA ASP A 72 -6.16 -9.58 -15.73
C ASP A 72 -6.78 -11.00 -15.84
N LYS A 73 -6.00 -12.04 -15.54
CA LYS A 73 -6.45 -13.43 -15.60
C LYS A 73 -6.80 -13.95 -14.22
N ARG A 74 -7.97 -13.54 -13.71
CA ARG A 74 -8.68 -14.28 -12.64
C ARG A 74 -10.16 -14.41 -12.97
N GLY A 75 -10.45 -15.06 -14.10
CA GLY A 75 -11.73 -15.74 -14.28
C GLY A 75 -11.80 -16.87 -13.25
N HIS A 76 -12.70 -16.72 -12.28
CA HIS A 76 -13.08 -17.79 -11.36
C HIS A 76 -13.88 -18.82 -12.17
N ALA A 77 -13.43 -20.07 -12.14
CA ALA A 77 -14.28 -21.23 -12.36
C ALA A 77 -14.55 -21.87 -11.01
#